data_AF-A0A0S2M9T0-F1
#
_entry.id   AF-A0A0S2M9T0-F1
#
_cell.length_a   1.000
_cell.length_b   1.000
_cell.length_c   1.000
_cell.angle_alpha   90.00
_cell.angle_beta   90.00
_cell.angle_gamma   90.00
#
_symmetry.space_group_name_H-M   'P 1'
#
loop_
_entity.id
_entity.type
_entity.pdbx_description
1 polymer ?
#
loop_
_entity_poly.entity_id
_entity_poly.type
_entity_poly.pdbx_seq_one_letter_code
_entity_poly.pdbx_strand_id
1 'polypeptide(L)'
;MDFNLKTYKRLKIKYYLKTINYFFFFHGASLDSESWIKTEQTLVKNKLKYYRVFNTLMTKTLNYSIFKNLTTLLHGPIILINSDHLKLTPKKLKNVNPLVNLLCLKLNNKIYSRKQIKNIKELSYIENVSIFHKSMKA
;
A
#
# COMPACT_ATOMS: atom_id res chain seq x y z
N MET A 1 -20.15 -12.27 20.38
CA MET A 1 -19.87 -11.48 19.17
C MET A 1 -19.88 -12.46 18.00
N ASP A 2 -20.79 -12.30 17.04
CA ASP A 2 -20.93 -13.29 15.98
C ASP A 2 -19.77 -13.17 14.97
N PHE A 3 -18.85 -14.13 15.06
CA PHE A 3 -17.66 -14.21 14.24
C PHE A 3 -18.02 -14.75 12.86
N ASN A 4 -18.49 -13.87 11.98
CA ASN A 4 -18.74 -14.19 10.58
C ASN A 4 -17.61 -13.67 9.67
N LEU A 5 -17.61 -14.12 8.41
CA LEU A 5 -16.59 -13.76 7.41
C LEU A 5 -16.44 -12.24 7.23
N LYS A 6 -17.53 -11.48 7.30
CA LYS A 6 -17.52 -10.02 7.15
C LYS A 6 -16.89 -9.34 8.36
N THR A 7 -17.20 -9.81 9.57
CA THR A 7 -16.59 -9.36 10.82
C THR A 7 -15.08 -9.63 10.80
N TYR A 8 -14.67 -10.84 10.40
CA TYR A 8 -13.26 -11.20 10.24
C TYR A 8 -12.54 -10.29 9.24
N LYS A 9 -13.07 -10.11 8.03
CA LYS A 9 -12.47 -9.23 7.01
C LYS A 9 -12.30 -7.79 7.53
N ARG A 10 -13.30 -7.27 8.25
CA ARG A 10 -13.24 -5.93 8.87
C ARG A 10 -12.12 -5.85 9.92
N LEU A 11 -12.01 -6.86 10.79
CA LEU A 11 -10.95 -6.93 11.79
C LEU A 11 -9.56 -7.05 11.14
N LYS A 12 -9.43 -7.83 10.06
CA LYS A 12 -8.18 -7.95 9.30
C LYS A 12 -7.73 -6.63 8.67
N ILE A 13 -8.65 -5.83 8.13
CA ILE A 13 -8.36 -4.47 7.64
C ILE A 13 -7.86 -3.59 8.80
N LYS A 14 -8.57 -3.61 9.94
CA LYS A 14 -8.16 -2.83 11.12
C LYS A 14 -6.78 -3.25 11.61
N TYR A 15 -6.48 -4.54 11.62
CA TYR A 15 -5.15 -5.07 11.92
C TYR A 15 -4.12 -4.49 10.97
N TYR A 16 -4.30 -4.63 9.65
CA TYR A 16 -3.39 -4.07 8.64
C TYR A 16 -3.13 -2.57 8.84
N LEU A 17 -4.18 -1.78 9.06
CA LEU A 17 -4.08 -0.35 9.28
C LEU A 17 -3.36 0.02 10.59
N LYS A 18 -3.41 -0.82 11.62
CA LYS A 18 -2.81 -0.54 12.94
C LYS A 18 -1.39 -1.08 13.07
N THR A 19 -1.16 -2.33 12.68
CA THR A 19 0.07 -3.07 12.97
C THR A 19 1.12 -2.95 11.86
N ILE A 20 0.68 -2.90 10.60
CA ILE A 20 1.62 -2.81 9.48
C ILE A 20 1.97 -1.34 9.27
N ASN A 21 3.20 -0.98 9.66
CA ASN A 21 3.68 0.40 9.57
C ASN A 21 4.01 0.84 8.15
N TYR A 22 4.27 -0.11 7.26
CA TYR A 22 4.75 0.16 5.91
C TYR A 22 4.02 -0.70 4.87
N PHE A 23 3.18 -0.07 4.06
CA PHE A 23 2.52 -0.72 2.93
C PHE A 23 1.96 0.29 1.95
N PHE A 24 1.72 -0.16 0.72
CA PHE A 24 1.20 0.65 -0.37
C PHE A 24 -0.26 0.31 -0.66
N PHE A 25 -1.02 1.34 -0.98
CA PHE A 25 -2.37 1.22 -1.51
C PHE A 25 -2.31 1.25 -3.02
N PHE A 26 -2.90 0.24 -3.62
CA PHE A 26 -3.10 0.18 -5.04
C PHE A 26 -4.58 0.06 -5.40
N HIS A 27 -4.93 0.67 -6.51
CA HIS A 27 -6.16 0.36 -7.20
C HIS A 27 -5.97 -0.95 -7.97
N GLY A 28 -6.79 -1.94 -7.66
CA GLY A 28 -6.90 -3.15 -8.47
C GLY A 28 -7.84 -2.87 -9.63
N ALA A 29 -7.35 -2.95 -10.87
CA ALA A 29 -8.23 -3.00 -12.02
C ALA A 29 -9.20 -4.21 -11.90
N SER A 30 -10.34 -4.15 -12.58
CA SER A 30 -11.20 -5.32 -12.80
C SER A 30 -10.48 -6.29 -13.73
N LEU A 31 -9.55 -7.05 -13.17
CA LEU A 31 -8.80 -8.05 -13.91
C LEU A 31 -9.63 -9.30 -14.06
N ASP A 32 -9.62 -9.85 -15.28
CA ASP A 32 -10.00 -11.23 -15.51
C ASP A 32 -9.09 -12.18 -14.69
N SER A 33 -9.52 -13.43 -14.58
CA SER A 33 -8.82 -14.43 -13.78
C SER A 33 -7.38 -14.64 -14.25
N GLU A 34 -7.13 -14.62 -15.55
CA GLU A 34 -5.79 -14.86 -16.11
C GLU A 34 -4.82 -13.73 -15.76
N SER A 35 -5.24 -12.48 -15.97
CA SER A 35 -4.48 -11.29 -15.63
C SER A 35 -4.22 -11.20 -14.13
N TRP A 36 -5.19 -11.61 -13.31
CA TRP A 36 -5.01 -11.70 -11.86
C TRP A 36 -3.94 -12.73 -11.48
N ILE A 37 -3.98 -13.93 -12.06
CA ILE A 37 -2.99 -14.99 -11.79
C ILE A 37 -1.57 -14.51 -12.14
N LYS A 38 -1.39 -13.88 -13.32
CA LYS A 38 -0.08 -13.31 -13.72
C LYS A 38 0.40 -12.23 -12.73
N THR A 39 -0.51 -11.40 -12.24
CA THR A 39 -0.21 -10.39 -11.21
C THR A 39 0.26 -11.05 -9.92
N GLU A 40 -0.49 -12.04 -9.45
CA GLU A 40 -0.18 -12.77 -8.22
C GLU A 40 1.18 -13.46 -8.29
N GLN A 41 1.47 -14.16 -9.39
CA GLN A 41 2.78 -14.77 -9.64
C GLN A 41 3.91 -13.73 -9.58
N THR A 42 3.70 -12.54 -10.16
CA THR A 42 4.69 -11.47 -10.15
C THR A 42 4.92 -10.92 -8.74
N LEU A 43 3.86 -10.77 -7.94
CA LEU A 43 3.96 -10.37 -6.54
C LEU A 43 4.78 -11.39 -5.73
N VAL A 44 4.45 -12.68 -5.87
CA VAL A 44 5.15 -13.76 -5.16
C VAL A 44 6.63 -13.84 -5.57
N LYS A 45 6.94 -13.75 -6.87
CA LYS A 45 8.32 -13.72 -7.38
C LYS A 45 9.14 -12.57 -6.77
N ASN A 46 8.50 -11.42 -6.55
CA ASN A 46 9.12 -10.25 -5.92
C ASN A 46 9.07 -10.29 -4.38
N LYS A 47 8.66 -11.40 -3.76
CA LYS A 47 8.50 -11.56 -2.30
C LYS A 47 7.60 -10.48 -1.69
N LEU A 48 6.53 -10.14 -2.41
CA LEU A 48 5.52 -9.18 -1.99
C LEU A 48 4.32 -9.92 -1.39
N LYS A 49 3.91 -9.47 -0.21
CA LYS A 49 2.66 -9.88 0.42
C LYS A 49 1.57 -8.92 -0.04
N TYR A 50 0.38 -9.46 -0.31
CA TYR A 50 -0.74 -8.66 -0.73
C TYR A 50 -2.01 -9.02 0.05
N TYR A 51 -2.91 -8.04 0.17
CA TYR A 51 -4.25 -8.25 0.70
C TYR A 51 -5.26 -7.49 -0.16
N ARG A 52 -6.14 -8.24 -0.84
CA ARG A 52 -7.23 -7.68 -1.64
C ARG A 52 -8.44 -7.38 -0.76
N VAL A 53 -8.91 -6.14 -0.81
CA VAL A 53 -9.97 -5.63 0.06
C VAL A 53 -11.14 -5.11 -0.79
N PHE A 54 -12.37 -5.44 -0.37
CA PHE A 54 -13.57 -4.87 -0.96
C PHE A 54 -13.69 -3.39 -0.61
N ASN A 55 -13.95 -2.55 -1.63
CA ASN A 55 -14.01 -1.10 -1.46
C ASN A 55 -15.00 -0.68 -0.37
N THR A 56 -16.22 -1.21 -0.41
CA THR A 56 -17.29 -0.87 0.55
C THR A 56 -16.89 -1.16 1.99
N LEU A 57 -16.15 -2.25 2.24
CA LEU A 57 -15.67 -2.61 3.57
C LEU A 57 -14.50 -1.72 4.01
N MET A 58 -13.60 -1.40 3.08
CA MET A 58 -12.47 -0.50 3.34
C MET A 58 -12.96 0.90 3.69
N THR A 59 -13.83 1.49 2.87
CA THR A 59 -14.40 2.83 3.08
C THR A 59 -15.16 2.93 4.38
N LYS A 60 -16.01 1.94 4.70
CA LYS A 60 -16.67 1.86 6.02
C LYS A 60 -15.66 1.79 7.16
N THR A 61 -14.58 1.04 7.02
CA THR A 61 -13.55 0.93 8.07
C THR A 61 -12.76 2.23 8.24
N LEU A 62 -12.41 2.89 7.13
CA LEU A 62 -11.65 4.14 7.13
C LEU A 62 -12.45 5.33 7.66
N ASN A 63 -13.75 5.39 7.38
CA ASN A 63 -14.64 6.45 7.87
C ASN A 63 -14.66 6.59 9.40
N TYR A 64 -14.39 5.50 10.12
CA TYR A 64 -14.28 5.46 11.58
C TYR A 64 -12.82 5.39 12.05
N SER A 65 -11.90 6.01 11.32
CA SER A 65 -10.46 6.02 11.64
C SER A 65 -9.82 7.37 11.36
N ILE A 66 -8.58 7.55 11.82
CA ILE A 66 -7.73 8.71 11.49
C ILE A 66 -7.47 8.87 9.98
N PHE A 67 -7.76 7.84 9.19
CA PHE A 67 -7.59 7.80 7.75
C PHE A 67 -8.88 8.09 6.97
N LYS A 68 -9.91 8.71 7.59
CA LYS A 68 -11.18 9.05 6.93
C LYS A 68 -10.97 9.80 5.61
N ASN A 69 -9.99 10.69 5.54
CA ASN A 69 -9.68 11.47 4.34
C ASN A 69 -9.19 10.62 3.16
N LEU A 70 -8.72 9.39 3.40
CA LEU A 70 -8.30 8.47 2.33
C LEU A 70 -9.49 7.96 1.51
N THR A 71 -10.71 7.99 2.06
CA THR A 71 -11.90 7.46 1.38
C THR A 71 -12.21 8.16 0.06
N THR A 72 -11.83 9.42 -0.09
CA THR A 72 -11.97 10.20 -1.34
C THR A 72 -11.05 9.71 -2.47
N LEU A 73 -10.08 8.85 -2.17
CA LEU A 73 -9.17 8.26 -3.17
C LEU A 73 -9.57 6.82 -3.54
N LEU A 74 -10.58 6.26 -2.88
CA LEU A 74 -10.92 4.83 -2.94
C LEU A 74 -12.23 4.60 -3.69
N HIS A 75 -12.15 4.55 -5.02
CA HIS A 75 -13.33 4.39 -5.89
C HIS A 75 -13.50 2.98 -6.48
N GLY A 76 -12.62 2.02 -6.17
CA GLY A 76 -12.74 0.66 -6.70
C GLY A 76 -11.98 -0.36 -5.86
N PRO A 77 -11.71 -1.57 -6.38
CA PRO A 77 -11.01 -2.62 -5.66
C PRO A 77 -9.65 -2.14 -5.16
N ILE A 78 -9.30 -2.52 -3.93
CA ILE A 78 -8.07 -2.06 -3.28
C ILE A 78 -7.19 -3.26 -3.01
N ILE A 79 -5.92 -3.11 -3.34
CA ILE A 79 -4.88 -4.08 -3.02
C ILE A 79 -3.89 -3.38 -2.10
N LEU A 80 -3.72 -3.93 -0.90
CA LEU A 80 -2.66 -3.52 0.01
C LEU A 80 -1.45 -4.38 -0.28
N ILE A 81 -0.30 -3.77 -0.56
CA ILE A 81 0.94 -4.48 -0.85
C ILE A 81 1.99 -4.08 0.17
N ASN A 82 2.61 -5.08 0.81
CA ASN A 82 3.72 -4.90 1.72
C ASN A 82 4.82 -5.92 1.45
N SER A 83 5.98 -5.70 2.06
CA SER A 83 7.08 -6.67 2.05
C SER A 83 7.70 -6.68 3.42
N ASP A 84 8.19 -7.86 3.84
CA ASP A 84 8.99 -7.98 5.05
C ASP A 84 10.38 -7.34 4.85
N HIS A 85 10.81 -7.17 3.60
CA HIS A 85 12.06 -6.53 3.26
C HIS A 85 11.86 -5.02 3.07
N LEU A 86 12.49 -4.21 3.94
CA LEU A 86 12.42 -2.74 3.99
C LEU A 86 12.87 -2.00 2.70
N LYS A 87 13.37 -2.69 1.68
CA LYS A 87 13.92 -2.11 0.43
C LYS A 87 12.88 -1.96 -0.69
N LEU A 88 11.59 -1.92 -0.35
CA LEU A 88 10.57 -1.60 -1.33
C LEU A 88 10.62 -0.11 -1.63
N THR A 89 10.70 0.27 -2.89
CA THR A 89 10.66 1.67 -3.30
C THR A 89 9.53 1.87 -4.30
N PRO A 90 8.91 3.06 -4.36
CA PRO A 90 7.89 3.37 -5.36
C PRO A 90 8.37 3.07 -6.80
N LYS A 91 9.66 3.24 -7.07
CA LYS A 91 10.27 2.91 -8.37
C LYS A 91 10.23 1.42 -8.70
N LYS A 92 10.60 0.54 -7.76
CA LYS A 92 10.51 -0.91 -7.95
C LYS A 92 9.06 -1.36 -8.16
N LEU A 93 8.13 -0.72 -7.46
CA LEU A 93 6.71 -1.05 -7.53
C LEU A 93 6.03 -0.65 -8.85
N LYS A 94 6.51 0.40 -9.53
CA LYS A 94 6.01 0.76 -10.87
C LYS A 94 6.17 -0.38 -11.88
N ASN A 95 7.13 -1.28 -11.65
CA ASN A 95 7.46 -2.37 -12.57
C ASN A 95 6.72 -3.67 -12.27
N VAL A 96 5.94 -3.74 -11.18
CA VAL A 96 5.33 -4.99 -10.71
C VAL A 96 4.11 -5.40 -11.53
N ASN A 97 3.30 -4.45 -12.01
CA ASN A 97 2.29 -4.69 -13.06
C ASN A 97 1.69 -3.34 -13.55
N PRO A 98 1.54 -3.08 -14.87
CA PRO A 98 0.77 -1.93 -15.39
C PRO A 98 -0.70 -1.89 -14.92
N LEU A 99 -1.26 -3.02 -14.49
CA LEU A 99 -2.67 -3.17 -14.13
C LEU A 99 -3.01 -2.70 -12.70
N VAL A 100 -2.00 -2.30 -11.93
CA VAL A 100 -2.15 -2.02 -10.50
C VAL A 100 -1.62 -0.61 -10.24
N ASN A 101 -2.53 0.35 -10.10
CA ASN A 101 -2.19 1.77 -10.02
C ASN A 101 -1.91 2.21 -8.57
N LEU A 102 -0.69 2.71 -8.33
CA LEU A 102 -0.29 3.21 -7.01
C LEU A 102 -1.10 4.45 -6.63
N LEU A 103 -1.84 4.36 -5.51
CA LEU A 103 -2.62 5.46 -4.96
C LEU A 103 -1.81 6.25 -3.93
N CYS A 104 -1.38 5.58 -2.87
CA CYS A 104 -0.64 6.20 -1.77
C CYS A 104 0.20 5.17 -1.02
N LEU A 105 1.10 5.67 -0.18
CA LEU A 105 1.94 4.90 0.75
C LEU A 105 1.47 5.18 2.17
N LYS A 106 1.30 4.14 2.99
CA LYS A 106 1.31 4.27 4.44
C LYS A 106 2.72 4.03 4.96
N LEU A 107 3.24 4.99 5.73
CA LEU A 107 4.51 4.87 6.45
C LEU A 107 4.32 5.46 7.85
N ASN A 108 4.59 4.68 8.90
CA ASN A 108 4.53 5.10 10.31
C ASN A 108 3.23 5.83 10.67
N ASN A 109 2.09 5.22 10.32
CA ASN A 109 0.73 5.76 10.54
C ASN A 109 0.43 7.10 9.83
N LYS A 110 1.27 7.53 8.89
CA LYS A 110 1.00 8.65 7.99
C LYS A 110 0.76 8.13 6.58
N ILE A 111 -0.08 8.86 5.84
CA ILE A 111 -0.39 8.57 4.44
C ILE A 111 0.32 9.60 3.57
N TYR A 112 1.01 9.11 2.54
CA TYR A 112 1.73 9.90 1.56
C TYR A 112 1.14 9.65 0.18
N SER A 113 0.70 10.71 -0.48
CA SER A 113 0.16 10.66 -1.83
C SER A 113 1.22 10.23 -2.86
N ARG A 114 0.76 9.74 -4.01
CA ARG A 114 1.63 9.41 -5.15
C ARG A 114 2.58 10.55 -5.53
N LYS A 115 2.12 11.81 -5.46
CA LYS A 115 2.94 12.99 -5.80
C LYS A 115 4.10 13.16 -4.82
N GLN A 116 3.85 12.99 -3.52
CA GLN A 116 4.86 13.11 -2.47
C GLN A 116 5.95 12.03 -2.58
N ILE A 117 5.58 10.81 -2.99
CA ILE A 117 6.52 9.67 -3.04
C ILE A 117 7.20 9.49 -4.41
N LYS A 118 6.85 10.28 -5.43
CA LYS A 118 7.34 10.10 -6.81
C LYS A 118 8.86 10.12 -6.91
N ASN A 119 9.51 11.00 -6.14
CA ASN A 119 10.95 11.28 -6.23
C ASN A 119 11.77 10.61 -5.13
N ILE A 120 11.14 9.82 -4.26
CA ILE A 120 11.86 9.10 -3.19
C ILE A 120 12.76 8.04 -3.84
N LYS A 121 14.07 8.19 -3.65
CA LYS A 121 15.08 7.21 -4.08
C LYS A 121 15.21 6.08 -3.05
N GLU A 122 15.37 6.47 -1.79
CA GLU A 122 15.63 5.59 -0.66
C GLU A 122 14.70 5.94 0.51
N LEU A 123 14.26 4.93 1.27
CA LEU A 123 13.49 5.12 2.50
C LEU A 123 14.36 5.05 3.77
N SER A 124 15.65 4.72 3.62
CA SER A 124 16.65 4.71 4.70
C SER A 124 16.87 6.11 5.24
N TYR A 125 16.57 6.31 6.54
CA TYR A 125 16.73 7.59 7.20
C TYR A 125 18.20 8.03 7.20
N ILE A 126 19.12 7.12 7.56
CA ILE A 126 20.56 7.38 7.66
C ILE A 126 21.11 7.84 6.31
N GLU A 127 20.74 7.16 5.23
CA GLU A 127 21.19 7.52 3.88
C GLU A 127 20.62 8.88 3.46
N ASN A 128 19.34 9.14 3.74
CA ASN A 128 18.70 10.41 3.41
C ASN A 128 19.33 11.59 4.18
N VAL A 129 19.64 11.43 5.47
CA VAL A 129 20.33 12.45 6.27
C VAL A 129 21.75 12.70 5.75
N SER A 130 22.48 11.63 5.42
CA SER A 130 23.81 11.73 4.81
C SER A 130 23.78 12.48 3.47
N ILE A 131 22.82 12.17 2.60
CA ILE A 131 22.63 12.87 1.32
C ILE A 131 22.33 14.35 1.57
N PHE A 132 21.41 14.65 2.48
CA PHE A 132 21.05 16.03 2.81
C PHE A 132 22.24 16.84 3.35
N HIS A 133 22.99 16.28 4.29
CA HIS A 133 24.18 16.92 4.84
C HIS A 133 25.26 17.16 3.77
N LYS A 134 25.46 16.21 2.84
CA LYS A 134 26.37 16.42 1.69
C LYS A 134 25.90 17.56 0.79
N SER A 135 24.59 17.68 0.55
CA SER A 135 24.01 18.76 -0.26
C SER A 135 24.09 20.13 0.41
N MET A 136 24.17 20.22 1.74
CA MET A 136 24.36 21.50 2.45
C MET A 136 25.81 21.99 2.46
N LYS A 137 26.77 21.12 2.18
CA LYS A 137 28.21 21.46 2.14
C LYS A 137 28.69 21.87 0.74
N ALA A 138 27.84 21.75 -0.27
CA ALA A 138 28.08 22.19 -1.64
C ALA A 138 27.51 23.59 -1.84
#